data_AF-W1X8Z5-F1
#
_entry.id   AF-W1X8Z5-F1
#
_cell.length_a   1.000
_cell.length_b   1.000
_cell.length_c   1.000
_cell.angle_alpha   90.00
_cell.angle_beta   90.00
_cell.angle_gamma   90.00
#
_symmetry.space_group_name_H-M   'P 1'
#
loop_
_entity.id
_entity.type
_entity.pdbx_description
1 polymer ?
#
loop_
_entity_poly.entity_id
_entity_poly.type
_entity_poly.pdbx_seq_one_letter_code
_entity_poly.pdbx_strand_id
1 'polypeptide(L)'
;LEALKPHNASPFDTMSEAEFTAMSVSEKAQRVREHYRDALAVDPNGQLLSRYESGAWKVISQSDFARDVAALFQRLGAPFSSGKIASLVETLKLIVPQQQNPSRHLIGFRNGVLDTRTGLFSPHCKENWLRTLCEVDFTPPVKGETL
;
A
#
# COMPACT_ATOMS: atom_id res chain seq x y z
N LEU A 1 11.47 -23.73 20.23
CA LEU A 1 10.55 -22.59 20.45
C LEU A 1 10.92 -21.52 19.44
N GLU A 2 10.46 -21.67 18.19
CA GLU A 2 10.56 -20.58 17.21
C GLU A 2 9.69 -19.44 17.74
N ALA A 3 10.34 -18.31 18.02
CA ALA A 3 9.63 -17.10 18.40
C ALA A 3 8.68 -16.73 17.25
N LEU A 4 7.39 -16.76 17.51
CA LEU A 4 6.37 -16.22 16.62
C LEU A 4 6.72 -14.75 16.37
N LYS A 5 7.33 -14.45 15.22
CA LYS A 5 7.51 -13.07 14.76
C LYS A 5 6.13 -12.41 14.80
N PRO A 6 5.98 -11.19 15.35
CA PRO A 6 4.70 -10.52 15.32
C PRO A 6 4.26 -10.45 13.86
N HIS A 7 3.07 -10.95 13.54
CA HIS A 7 2.52 -10.98 12.18
C HIS A 7 2.43 -9.58 11.53
N ASN A 8 2.73 -8.53 12.29
CA ASN A 8 2.59 -7.13 11.97
C ASN A 8 3.90 -6.32 11.97
N ALA A 9 5.03 -6.92 12.35
CA ALA A 9 6.32 -6.22 12.45
C ALA A 9 6.91 -5.96 11.07
N SER A 10 7.47 -4.77 10.86
CA SER A 10 8.14 -4.47 9.60
C SER A 10 9.45 -5.26 9.52
N PRO A 11 9.86 -5.75 8.34
CA PRO A 11 11.10 -6.51 8.22
C PRO A 11 12.32 -5.65 8.61
N PHE A 12 12.22 -4.32 8.48
CA PHE A 12 13.25 -3.35 8.89
C PHE A 12 13.36 -3.15 10.41
N ASP A 13 12.47 -3.76 11.19
CA ASP A 13 12.53 -3.71 12.66
C ASP A 13 13.26 -4.93 13.24
N THR A 14 13.54 -5.94 12.42
CA THR A 14 14.10 -7.23 12.87
C THR A 14 15.36 -7.67 12.12
N MET A 15 15.58 -7.18 10.90
CA MET A 15 16.80 -7.48 10.14
C MET A 15 17.98 -6.60 10.57
N SER A 16 19.20 -7.10 10.38
CA SER A 16 20.44 -6.35 10.57
C SER A 16 20.88 -5.58 9.32
N GLU A 17 21.77 -4.60 9.51
CA GLU A 17 22.42 -3.86 8.42
C GLU A 17 23.15 -4.80 7.44
N ALA A 18 23.90 -5.76 7.97
CA ALA A 18 24.74 -6.66 7.19
C ALA A 18 23.89 -7.60 6.32
N GLU A 19 22.83 -8.17 6.89
CA GLU A 19 21.85 -8.97 6.15
C GLU A 19 21.23 -8.15 5.02
N PHE A 20 20.73 -6.94 5.32
CA PHE A 20 20.13 -6.09 4.30
C PHE A 20 21.12 -5.70 3.20
N THR A 21 22.36 -5.36 3.56
CA THR A 21 23.38 -4.94 2.61
C THR A 21 23.72 -6.05 1.61
N ALA A 22 23.81 -7.30 2.08
CA ALA A 22 24.12 -8.48 1.29
C ALA A 22 23.01 -8.87 0.28
N MET A 23 21.79 -8.37 0.46
CA MET A 23 20.66 -8.68 -0.43
C MET A 23 20.82 -8.04 -1.82
N SER A 24 20.37 -8.76 -2.83
CA SER A 24 20.14 -8.23 -4.17
C SER A 24 19.07 -7.13 -4.18
N VAL A 25 18.99 -6.36 -5.27
CA VAL A 25 18.01 -5.27 -5.39
C VAL A 25 16.57 -5.80 -5.38
N SER A 26 16.31 -6.95 -6.01
CA SER A 26 14.99 -7.58 -6.02
C SER A 26 14.59 -8.06 -4.63
N GLU A 27 15.50 -8.66 -3.87
CA GLU A 27 15.23 -9.06 -2.49
C GLU A 27 14.97 -7.84 -1.59
N LYS A 28 15.74 -6.76 -1.74
CA LYS A 28 15.45 -5.48 -1.05
C LYS A 28 14.06 -4.96 -1.40
N ALA A 29 13.66 -5.05 -2.67
CA ALA A 29 12.34 -4.63 -3.11
C ALA A 29 11.24 -5.46 -2.45
N GLN A 30 11.43 -6.78 -2.29
CA GLN A 30 10.50 -7.63 -1.55
C GLN A 30 10.34 -7.14 -0.10
N ARG A 31 11.44 -6.79 0.59
CA ARG A 31 11.36 -6.26 1.97
C ARG A 31 10.65 -4.92 2.06
N VAL A 32 10.82 -4.05 1.07
CA VAL A 32 10.04 -2.80 0.99
C VAL A 32 8.54 -3.14 0.78
N ARG A 33 8.20 -4.07 -0.11
CA ARG A 33 6.80 -4.49 -0.32
C ARG A 33 6.17 -5.06 0.96
N GLU A 34 6.89 -5.90 1.68
CA GLU A 34 6.49 -6.48 2.98
C GLU A 34 6.32 -5.39 4.04
N HIS A 35 7.24 -4.41 4.11
CA HIS A 35 7.13 -3.27 5.01
C HIS A 35 5.80 -2.51 4.81
N TYR A 36 5.39 -2.33 3.56
CA TYR A 36 4.11 -1.72 3.22
C TYR A 36 2.94 -2.72 3.19
N ARG A 37 3.10 -3.97 3.65
CA ARG A 37 2.03 -4.98 3.76
C ARG A 37 1.24 -5.21 2.47
N ASP A 38 1.95 -5.27 1.35
CA ASP A 38 1.38 -5.39 0.01
C ASP A 38 0.31 -4.31 -0.28
N ALA A 39 0.49 -3.12 0.30
CA ALA A 39 -0.35 -1.93 0.10
C ALA A 39 0.26 -0.97 -0.93
N LEU A 40 1.09 -1.47 -1.85
CA LEU A 40 1.66 -0.72 -2.96
C LEU A 40 1.16 -1.28 -4.28
N ALA A 41 0.93 -0.40 -5.25
CA ALA A 41 0.55 -0.76 -6.60
C ALA A 41 1.04 0.30 -7.60
N VAL A 42 1.25 -0.11 -8.84
CA VAL A 42 1.54 0.82 -9.94
C VAL A 42 0.29 1.12 -10.75
N ASP A 43 0.24 2.28 -11.38
CA ASP A 43 -0.79 2.57 -12.38
C ASP A 43 -0.68 1.61 -13.58
N PRO A 44 -1.70 1.56 -14.47
CA PRO A 44 -1.69 0.67 -15.63
C PRO A 44 -0.47 0.81 -16.55
N ASN A 45 0.20 1.97 -16.57
CA ASN A 45 1.41 2.18 -17.37
C ASN A 45 2.71 1.83 -16.62
N GLY A 46 2.62 1.41 -15.36
CA GLY A 46 3.78 1.06 -14.53
C GLY A 46 4.63 2.25 -14.07
N GLN A 47 4.13 3.49 -14.22
CA GLN A 47 4.90 4.71 -13.98
C GLN A 47 4.71 5.27 -12.57
N LEU A 48 3.46 5.43 -12.16
CA LEU A 48 3.06 6.05 -10.91
C LEU A 48 2.86 4.99 -9.84
N LEU A 49 3.49 5.19 -8.69
CA LEU A 49 3.27 4.36 -7.52
C LEU A 49 2.12 4.93 -6.69
N SER A 50 1.29 4.05 -6.17
CA SER A 50 0.24 4.39 -5.20
C SER A 50 0.35 3.52 -3.97
N ARG A 51 -0.08 4.07 -2.84
CA ARG A 51 -0.23 3.35 -1.57
C ARG A 51 -1.68 3.30 -1.16
N TYR A 52 -2.11 2.14 -0.67
CA TYR A 52 -3.43 1.98 -0.10
C TYR A 52 -3.43 2.49 1.34
N GLU A 53 -4.24 3.52 1.60
CA GLU A 53 -4.35 4.16 2.90
C GLU A 53 -5.79 4.55 3.19
N SER A 54 -6.23 4.29 4.42
CA SER A 54 -7.55 4.72 4.90
C SER A 54 -8.70 4.36 3.95
N GLY A 55 -8.62 3.19 3.29
CA GLY A 55 -9.65 2.68 2.40
C GLY A 55 -9.53 3.05 0.92
N ALA A 56 -8.52 3.83 0.52
CA ALA A 56 -8.33 4.23 -0.88
C ALA A 56 -6.86 4.18 -1.33
N TRP A 57 -6.66 3.94 -2.62
CA TRP A 57 -5.37 4.05 -3.29
C TRP A 57 -5.05 5.50 -3.61
N LYS A 58 -3.94 6.01 -3.07
CA LYS A 58 -3.44 7.37 -3.30
C LYS A 58 -2.10 7.33 -4.01
N VAL A 59 -1.96 8.14 -5.06
CA VAL A 59 -0.68 8.30 -5.76
C VAL A 59 0.33 8.93 -4.80
N ILE A 60 1.53 8.36 -4.74
CA ILE A 60 2.67 8.94 -4.02
C ILE A 60 3.64 9.52 -5.05
N SER A 61 4.16 10.71 -4.78
CA SER A 61 5.21 11.29 -5.62
C SER A 61 6.48 10.44 -5.56
N GLN A 62 7.26 10.42 -6.65
CA GLN A 62 8.53 9.69 -6.69
C GLN A 62 9.49 10.19 -5.60
N SER A 63 9.53 11.51 -5.35
CA SER A 63 10.40 12.12 -4.35
C SER A 63 10.02 11.76 -2.93
N ASP A 64 8.72 11.72 -2.61
CA ASP A 64 8.26 11.34 -1.28
C ASP A 64 8.51 9.86 -1.02
N PHE A 65 8.22 9.00 -2.00
CA PHE A 65 8.51 7.57 -1.86
C PHE A 65 10.02 7.29 -1.77
N ALA A 66 10.86 8.00 -2.53
CA ALA A 66 12.30 7.89 -2.40
C ALA A 66 12.81 8.30 -1.01
N ARG A 67 12.20 9.33 -0.39
CA ARG A 67 12.50 9.74 0.99
C ARG A 67 12.10 8.66 2.00
N ASP A 68 10.92 8.06 1.83
CA ASP A 68 10.49 6.95 2.68
C ASP A 68 11.47 5.78 2.59
N VAL A 69 11.89 5.39 1.37
CA VAL A 69 12.88 4.33 1.16
C VAL A 69 14.24 4.69 1.78
N ALA A 70 14.70 5.94 1.66
CA ALA A 70 15.93 6.38 2.33
C ALA A 70 15.84 6.21 3.85
N ALA A 71 14.69 6.53 4.45
CA ALA A 71 14.47 6.36 5.89
C ALA A 71 14.55 4.89 6.33
N LEU A 72 14.19 3.94 5.46
CA LEU A 72 14.36 2.50 5.72
C LEU A 72 15.83 2.08 5.75
N PHE A 73 16.65 2.60 4.84
CA PHE A 73 18.11 2.39 4.89
C PHE A 73 18.70 2.98 6.17
N GLN A 74 18.32 4.21 6.52
CA GLN A 74 18.78 4.89 7.73
C GLN A 74 18.41 4.12 9.00
N ARG A 75 17.19 3.57 9.07
CA ARG A 75 16.74 2.77 10.22
C ARG A 75 17.65 1.57 10.47
N LEU A 76 18.17 0.96 9.40
CA LEU A 76 19.10 -0.16 9.48
C LEU A 76 20.56 0.25 9.64
N GLY A 77 20.88 1.55 9.60
CA GLY A 77 22.27 2.03 9.52
C GLY A 77 22.93 1.78 8.15
N ALA A 78 22.17 1.34 7.15
CA ALA A 78 22.72 0.94 5.85
C ALA A 78 23.02 2.17 4.96
N PRO A 79 24.15 2.17 4.22
CA PRO A 79 24.49 3.27 3.33
C PRO A 79 23.61 3.26 2.06
N PHE A 80 23.17 4.44 1.64
CA PHE A 80 22.37 4.63 0.42
C PHE A 80 22.92 5.75 -0.46
N SER A 81 22.46 5.78 -1.70
CA SER A 81 22.66 6.88 -2.64
C SER A 81 21.37 7.06 -3.45
N SER A 82 21.24 8.21 -4.12
CA SER A 82 20.10 8.46 -5.02
C SER A 82 19.95 7.37 -6.08
N GLY A 83 21.05 6.92 -6.68
CA GLY A 83 21.04 5.83 -7.67
C GLY A 83 20.59 4.49 -7.10
N LYS A 84 21.03 4.13 -5.89
CA LYS A 84 20.59 2.89 -5.20
C LYS A 84 19.09 2.93 -4.90
N ILE A 85 18.58 4.07 -4.44
CA ILE A 85 17.15 4.25 -4.16
C ILE A 85 16.35 4.19 -5.46
N ALA A 86 16.76 4.91 -6.50
CA ALA A 86 16.07 4.88 -7.78
C ALA A 86 15.99 3.47 -8.37
N SER A 87 17.10 2.73 -8.38
CA SER A 87 17.14 1.34 -8.85
C SER A 87 16.22 0.43 -8.03
N LEU A 88 16.16 0.62 -6.71
CA LEU A 88 15.27 -0.13 -5.83
C LEU A 88 13.79 0.18 -6.10
N VAL A 89 13.44 1.46 -6.28
CA VAL A 89 12.07 1.87 -6.60
C VAL A 89 11.62 1.31 -7.96
N GLU A 90 12.47 1.38 -8.98
CA GLU A 90 12.14 0.81 -10.29
C GLU A 90 12.01 -0.72 -10.22
N THR A 91 12.86 -1.40 -9.46
CA THR A 91 12.74 -2.85 -9.24
C THR A 91 11.46 -3.20 -8.47
N LEU A 92 11.06 -2.37 -7.49
CA LEU A 92 9.81 -2.54 -6.75
C LEU A 92 8.59 -2.44 -7.66
N LYS A 93 8.57 -1.48 -8.60
CA LYS A 93 7.47 -1.33 -9.57
C LYS A 93 7.23 -2.58 -10.40
N LEU A 94 8.27 -3.38 -10.66
CA LEU A 94 8.15 -4.64 -11.41
C LEU A 94 7.45 -5.77 -10.63
N ILE A 95 7.41 -5.70 -9.30
CA ILE A 95 6.93 -6.80 -8.44
C ILE A 95 5.65 -6.48 -7.66
N VAL A 96 5.22 -5.23 -7.64
CA VAL A 96 3.94 -4.81 -7.06
C VAL A 96 2.82 -4.98 -8.08
N PRO A 97 1.58 -5.24 -7.63
CA PRO A 97 0.46 -5.39 -8.56
C PRO A 97 0.20 -4.11 -9.37
N GLN A 98 -0.32 -4.28 -10.58
CA GLN A 98 -0.90 -3.19 -11.34
C GLN A 98 -2.32 -2.90 -10.82
N GLN A 99 -2.65 -1.61 -10.72
CA GLN A 99 -3.99 -1.17 -10.37
C GLN A 99 -5.01 -1.63 -11.41
N GLN A 100 -6.16 -2.07 -10.92
CA GLN A 100 -7.32 -2.32 -11.76
C GLN A 100 -8.31 -1.16 -11.69
N ASN A 101 -9.34 -1.23 -12.54
CA ASN A 101 -10.42 -0.25 -12.51
C ASN A 101 -11.35 -0.53 -11.32
N PRO A 102 -11.66 0.47 -10.49
CA PRO A 102 -12.66 0.30 -9.45
C PRO A 102 -14.02 -0.03 -10.08
N SER A 103 -14.75 -0.93 -9.43
CA SER A 103 -16.10 -1.28 -9.84
C SER A 103 -17.05 -0.10 -9.68
N ARG A 104 -17.77 0.27 -10.76
CA ARG A 104 -18.68 1.43 -10.79
C ARG A 104 -19.84 1.37 -9.78
N HIS A 105 -20.16 0.19 -9.28
CA HIS A 105 -21.23 -0.02 -8.30
C HIS A 105 -20.75 0.12 -6.85
N LEU A 106 -19.45 0.31 -6.63
CA LEU A 106 -18.90 0.49 -5.28
C LEU A 106 -18.80 1.97 -4.96
N ILE A 107 -19.37 2.35 -3.82
CA ILE A 107 -19.23 3.69 -3.24
C ILE A 107 -18.45 3.53 -1.94
N GLY A 108 -17.25 4.12 -1.89
CA GLY A 108 -16.46 4.18 -0.67
C GLY A 108 -16.95 5.29 0.24
N PHE A 109 -17.12 4.98 1.52
CA PHE A 109 -17.40 5.91 2.61
C PHE A 109 -16.24 5.90 3.60
N ARG A 110 -16.24 6.82 4.56
CA ARG A 110 -15.20 6.86 5.60
C ARG A 110 -15.15 5.57 6.42
N ASN A 111 -16.29 4.91 6.62
CA ASN A 111 -16.45 3.72 7.47
C ASN A 111 -16.60 2.39 6.70
N GLY A 112 -16.45 2.38 5.37
CA GLY A 112 -16.57 1.14 4.58
C GLY A 112 -16.94 1.37 3.12
N VAL A 113 -17.46 0.34 2.46
CA VAL A 113 -17.85 0.35 1.04
C VAL A 113 -19.26 -0.18 0.89
N LEU A 114 -20.10 0.58 0.21
CA LEU A 114 -21.44 0.18 -0.21
C LEU A 114 -21.38 -0.41 -1.63
N ASP A 115 -21.93 -1.61 -1.81
CA ASP A 115 -22.29 -2.14 -3.12
C ASP A 115 -23.73 -1.74 -3.45
N THR A 116 -23.90 -0.87 -4.46
CA THR A 116 -25.21 -0.34 -4.86
C THR A 116 -26.08 -1.34 -5.61
N ARG A 117 -25.55 -2.48 -6.05
CA ARG A 117 -26.33 -3.55 -6.68
C ARG A 117 -27.02 -4.42 -5.64
N THR A 118 -26.32 -4.73 -4.55
CA THR A 118 -26.80 -5.64 -3.51
C THR A 118 -27.34 -4.90 -2.28
N GLY A 119 -26.96 -3.64 -2.10
CA GLY A 119 -27.22 -2.87 -0.88
C GLY A 119 -26.32 -3.25 0.28
N LEU A 120 -25.32 -4.12 0.07
CA LEU A 120 -24.43 -4.58 1.14
C LEU A 120 -23.38 -3.53 1.48
N PHE A 121 -23.23 -3.26 2.77
CA PHE A 121 -22.13 -2.46 3.30
C PHE A 121 -21.07 -3.36 3.93
N SER A 122 -19.81 -3.14 3.57
CA SER A 122 -18.67 -3.98 3.97
C SER A 122 -17.45 -3.15 4.38
N PRO A 123 -16.48 -3.71 5.13
CA PRO A 123 -15.21 -3.03 5.40
C PRO A 123 -14.45 -2.67 4.11
N HIS A 124 -13.52 -1.72 4.19
CA HIS A 124 -12.67 -1.41 3.05
C HIS A 124 -11.82 -2.60 2.64
N CYS A 125 -11.57 -2.70 1.34
CA CYS A 125 -10.85 -3.80 0.71
C CYS A 125 -9.97 -3.21 -0.40
N LYS A 126 -8.67 -3.49 -0.39
CA LYS A 126 -7.72 -2.89 -1.35
C LYS A 126 -7.98 -3.40 -2.77
N GLU A 127 -8.51 -4.61 -2.89
CA GLU A 127 -8.93 -5.26 -4.12
C GLU A 127 -10.13 -4.57 -4.79
N ASN A 128 -10.81 -3.64 -4.10
CA ASN A 128 -11.86 -2.81 -4.71
C ASN A 128 -11.30 -1.65 -5.55
N TRP A 129 -9.99 -1.36 -5.43
CA TRP A 129 -9.28 -0.33 -6.19
C TRP A 129 -9.89 1.09 -6.11
N LEU A 130 -10.63 1.39 -5.04
CA LEU A 130 -11.19 2.71 -4.80
C LEU A 130 -10.07 3.73 -4.66
N ARG A 131 -10.24 4.88 -5.32
CA ARG A 131 -9.25 5.98 -5.33
C ARG A 131 -9.71 7.19 -4.52
N THR A 132 -11.00 7.27 -4.25
CA THR A 132 -11.65 8.32 -3.49
C THR A 132 -12.72 7.68 -2.61
N LEU A 133 -13.00 8.34 -1.49
CA LEU A 133 -14.09 8.00 -0.58
C LEU A 133 -14.95 9.24 -0.37
N CYS A 134 -16.24 9.03 -0.13
CA CYS A 134 -17.08 10.04 0.48
C CYS A 134 -16.57 10.33 1.89
N GLU A 135 -16.45 11.60 2.25
CA GLU A 135 -15.92 12.03 3.56
C GLU A 135 -16.93 11.87 4.70
N VAL A 136 -18.05 11.18 4.47
CA VAL A 136 -19.11 10.92 5.45
C VAL A 136 -19.17 9.42 5.78
N ASP A 137 -19.80 9.09 6.90
CA ASP A 137 -20.11 7.70 7.25
C ASP A 137 -21.39 7.27 6.54
N PHE A 138 -21.42 6.03 6.07
CA PHE A 138 -22.66 5.41 5.63
C PHE A 138 -23.51 5.04 6.84
N THR A 139 -24.78 5.41 6.80
CA THR A 139 -25.82 4.98 7.72
C THR A 139 -26.90 4.22 6.95
N PRO A 140 -27.33 3.03 7.42
CA PRO A 140 -28.46 2.34 6.80
C PRO A 140 -29.72 3.21 6.82
N PRO A 141 -30.62 3.07 5.83
CA PRO A 141 -31.88 3.80 5.80
C PRO A 141 -32.70 3.54 7.08
N VAL A 142 -33.27 4.61 7.64
CA VAL A 142 -34.20 4.52 8.77
C VAL A 142 -35.61 4.25 8.24
N LYS A 143 -36.40 3.49 9.01
CA LYS A 143 -37.79 3.19 8.65
C LYS A 143 -38.58 4.49 8.43
N GLY A 144 -39.08 4.70 7.22
CA GLY A 144 -39.87 5.87 6.84
C GLY A 144 -39.10 6.94 6.05
N GLU A 145 -37.79 6.78 5.86
CA GLU A 145 -37.05 7.60 4.90
C GLU A 145 -37.43 7.24 3.46
N THR A 146 -37.71 8.25 2.64
CA THR A 146 -37.93 8.14 1.20
C THR A 146 -36.88 8.98 0.48
N LEU A 147 -36.32 8.44 -0.60
CA LEU A 147 -35.37 9.11 -1.50
C LEU A 147 -36.02 10.25 -2.29
#